data_AF-A0A2V8R8K3-F1
#
_entry.id   AF-A0A2V8R8K3-F1
#
_cell.length_a   1.000
_cell.length_b   1.000
_cell.length_c   1.000
_cell.angle_alpha   90.00
_cell.angle_beta   90.00
_cell.angle_gamma   90.00
#
_symmetry.space_group_name_H-M   'P 1'
#
loop_
_entity.id
_entity.type
_entity.pdbx_description
1 polymer ?
#
loop_
_entity_poly.entity_id
_entity_poly.type
_entity_poly.pdbx_seq_one_letter_code
_entity_poly.pdbx_strand_id
1 'polypeptide(L)'
;MSDAESALQRGYDFWRERFFLVNGWPKYFADRLYPADAHSAGAALVALVELRSLDSGAIELADTIAHWAIENLRDPRGFFYYQRRRFHTVRIPYMRWSEAWMMYGIARLLEGKSKK
;
A
#
# COMPACT_ATOMS: atom_id res chain seq x y z
N MET A 1 -22.11 -2.43 17.06
CA MET A 1 -20.64 -2.32 16.96
C MET A 1 -20.11 -1.89 18.31
N SER A 2 -19.07 -2.56 18.78
CA SER A 2 -18.28 -2.15 19.95
C SER A 2 -17.54 -0.83 19.67
N ASP A 3 -17.09 -0.16 20.74
CA ASP A 3 -16.27 1.05 20.62
C ASP A 3 -14.99 0.82 19.81
N ALA A 4 -14.41 -0.39 19.91
CA ALA A 4 -13.23 -0.79 19.16
C ALA A 4 -13.49 -0.89 17.65
N GLU A 5 -14.60 -1.51 17.25
CA GLU A 5 -15.00 -1.59 15.83
C GLU A 5 -15.29 -0.20 15.25
N SER A 6 -15.93 0.66 16.05
CA SER A 6 -16.21 2.06 15.67
C SER A 6 -14.91 2.87 15.49
N ALA A 7 -13.94 2.71 16.38
CA ALA A 7 -12.63 3.35 16.27
C ALA A 7 -11.84 2.82 15.06
N LEU A 8 -11.89 1.51 14.82
CA LEU A 8 -11.24 0.88 13.67
C LEU A 8 -11.80 1.43 12.34
N GLN A 9 -13.12 1.50 12.20
CA GLN A 9 -13.76 2.03 11.00
C GLN A 9 -13.32 3.48 10.73
N ARG A 10 -13.38 4.36 11.73
CA ARG A 10 -12.96 5.76 11.57
C ARG A 10 -11.48 5.88 11.19
N GLY A 11 -10.62 5.06 11.80
CA GLY A 11 -9.19 5.04 11.48
C GLY A 11 -8.93 4.57 10.06
N TYR A 12 -9.62 3.51 9.63
CA TYR A 12 -9.54 2.98 8.27
C TYR A 12 -10.01 4.01 7.23
N ASP A 13 -11.16 4.66 7.45
CA ASP A 13 -11.72 5.65 6.52
C ASP A 13 -10.75 6.83 6.33
N PHE A 14 -10.24 7.38 7.43
CA PHE A 14 -9.24 8.44 7.39
C PHE A 14 -7.97 7.99 6.66
N TRP A 15 -7.45 6.81 6.99
CA TRP A 15 -6.23 6.29 6.37
C TRP A 15 -6.42 6.08 4.85
N ARG A 16 -7.52 5.44 4.44
CA ARG A 16 -7.84 5.19 3.04
C ARG A 16 -7.96 6.49 2.24
N GLU A 17 -8.73 7.45 2.74
CA GLU A 17 -8.98 8.72 2.06
C GLU A 17 -7.72 9.58 1.95
N ARG A 18 -6.89 9.58 3.00
CA ARG A 18 -5.79 10.55 3.11
C ARG A 18 -4.47 10.04 2.58
N PHE A 19 -4.24 8.72 2.51
CA PHE A 19 -2.95 8.16 2.14
C PHE A 19 -2.86 7.65 0.70
N PHE A 20 -3.99 7.40 0.03
CA PHE A 20 -3.98 6.86 -1.34
C PHE A 20 -4.68 7.80 -2.30
N LEU A 21 -4.05 8.04 -3.45
CA LEU A 21 -4.72 8.71 -4.56
C LEU A 21 -5.47 7.70 -5.42
N VAL A 22 -6.39 8.19 -6.25
CA VAL A 22 -7.20 7.39 -7.18
C VAL A 22 -6.37 6.47 -8.08
N ASN A 23 -5.15 6.88 -8.44
CA ASN A 23 -4.23 6.08 -9.27
C ASN A 23 -3.36 5.10 -8.47
N GLY A 24 -3.60 4.91 -7.17
CA GLY A 24 -2.83 3.99 -6.32
C GLY A 24 -1.56 4.57 -5.71
N TRP A 25 -1.30 5.89 -5.83
CA TRP A 25 -0.13 6.52 -5.23
C TRP A 25 -0.12 6.36 -3.69
N PRO A 26 0.92 5.72 -3.10
CA PRO A 26 0.99 5.44 -1.67
C PRO A 26 1.75 6.56 -0.94
N LYS A 27 1.03 7.55 -0.40
CA LYS A 27 1.63 8.64 0.36
C LYS A 27 2.21 8.11 1.67
N TYR A 28 3.34 8.67 2.09
CA TYR A 28 3.89 8.40 3.42
C TYR A 28 3.24 9.25 4.53
N PHE A 29 2.73 10.44 4.18
CA PHE A 29 2.09 11.37 5.13
C PHE A 29 0.66 11.71 4.68
N ALA A 30 -0.26 11.89 5.63
CA ALA A 30 -1.66 12.22 5.34
C ALA A 30 -1.84 13.59 4.65
N ASP A 31 -0.93 14.53 4.88
CA ASP A 31 -1.00 15.93 4.46
C ASP A 31 -0.04 16.28 3.31
N ARG A 32 0.79 15.32 2.84
CA ARG A 32 1.81 15.59 1.82
C ARG A 32 1.85 14.50 0.77
N LEU A 33 2.03 14.91 -0.49
CA LEU A 33 2.11 13.99 -1.61
C LEU A 33 3.35 13.10 -1.58
N TYR A 34 4.50 13.66 -1.17
CA TYR A 34 5.78 12.97 -1.20
C TYR A 34 6.26 12.59 0.22
N PRO A 35 7.05 11.51 0.34
CA PRO A 35 7.38 10.55 -0.71
C PRO A 35 6.21 9.61 -1.05
N ALA A 36 6.27 9.00 -2.24
CA ALA A 36 5.68 7.69 -2.44
C ALA A 36 6.64 6.63 -1.92
N ASP A 37 6.15 5.69 -1.11
CA ASP A 37 6.98 4.78 -0.32
C ASP A 37 6.60 3.31 -0.52
N ALA A 38 7.60 2.46 -0.73
CA ALA A 38 7.38 1.03 -0.98
C ALA A 38 6.90 0.27 0.27
N HIS A 39 7.35 0.66 1.47
CA HIS A 39 6.84 0.05 2.69
C HIS A 39 5.37 0.42 2.90
N SER A 40 5.01 1.70 2.75
CA SER A 40 3.62 2.17 2.80
C SER A 40 2.75 1.43 1.79
N ALA A 41 3.23 1.21 0.56
CA ALA A 41 2.53 0.40 -0.44
C ALA A 41 2.34 -1.04 0.05
N GLY A 42 3.41 -1.73 0.42
CA GLY A 42 3.36 -3.13 0.85
C GLY A 42 2.46 -3.35 2.07
N ALA A 43 2.58 -2.49 3.08
CA ALA A 43 1.73 -2.52 4.28
C ALA A 43 0.25 -2.24 3.94
N ALA A 44 -0.02 -1.34 2.99
CA ALA A 44 -1.37 -1.07 2.54
C ALA A 44 -2.02 -2.30 1.89
N LEU A 45 -1.29 -3.04 1.06
CA LEU A 45 -1.80 -4.27 0.46
C LEU A 45 -2.26 -5.26 1.53
N VAL A 46 -1.45 -5.46 2.57
CA VAL A 46 -1.80 -6.34 3.69
C VAL A 46 -3.05 -5.83 4.39
N ALA A 47 -3.04 -4.55 4.81
CA ALA A 47 -4.14 -3.97 5.58
C ALA A 47 -5.48 -4.02 4.82
N LEU A 48 -5.48 -3.69 3.52
CA LEU A 48 -6.67 -3.74 2.68
C LEU A 48 -7.21 -5.16 2.52
N VAL A 49 -6.34 -6.17 2.39
CA VAL A 49 -6.79 -7.57 2.35
C VAL A 49 -7.38 -8.00 3.68
N GLU A 50 -6.73 -7.69 4.80
CA GLU A 50 -7.21 -8.08 6.13
C GLU A 50 -8.53 -7.37 6.49
N LEU A 51 -8.68 -6.10 6.11
CA LEU A 51 -9.83 -5.26 6.44
C LEU A 51 -10.89 -5.23 5.34
N ARG A 52 -10.84 -6.13 4.34
CA ARG A 52 -11.78 -6.16 3.21
C ARG A 52 -13.26 -6.28 3.60
N SER A 53 -13.56 -6.76 4.81
CA SER A 53 -14.93 -6.80 5.33
C SER A 53 -15.49 -5.42 5.67
N LEU A 54 -14.63 -4.41 5.89
CA LEU A 54 -15.01 -3.03 6.19
C LEU A 54 -15.27 -2.21 4.91
N ASP A 55 -14.76 -2.67 3.77
CA ASP A 55 -14.77 -1.91 2.52
C ASP A 55 -14.77 -2.84 1.32
N SER A 56 -15.91 -2.90 0.65
CA SER A 56 -16.09 -3.71 -0.56
C SER A 56 -15.13 -3.34 -1.70
N GLY A 57 -14.55 -2.14 -1.70
CA GLY A 57 -13.57 -1.69 -2.68
C GLY A 57 -12.10 -1.88 -2.25
N ALA A 58 -11.84 -2.57 -1.13
CA ALA A 58 -10.50 -2.68 -0.57
C ALA A 58 -9.56 -3.47 -1.47
N ILE A 59 -10.04 -4.55 -2.10
CA ILE A 59 -9.23 -5.42 -2.96
C ILE A 59 -8.86 -4.70 -4.27
N GLU A 60 -9.79 -3.95 -4.84
CA GLU A 60 -9.58 -3.13 -6.04
C GLU A 60 -8.57 -2.01 -5.77
N LEU A 61 -8.67 -1.35 -4.62
CA LEU A 61 -7.70 -0.35 -4.21
C LEU A 61 -6.32 -0.97 -4.00
N ALA A 62 -6.23 -2.12 -3.32
CA ALA A 62 -4.97 -2.83 -3.13
C ALA A 62 -4.34 -3.20 -4.47
N ASP A 63 -5.15 -3.65 -5.43
CA ASP A 63 -4.67 -3.96 -6.76
C ASP A 63 -4.11 -2.73 -7.48
N THR A 64 -4.82 -1.60 -7.39
CA THR A 64 -4.38 -0.33 -7.98
C THR A 64 -3.05 0.12 -7.38
N ILE A 65 -2.89 0.03 -6.05
CA ILE A 65 -1.64 0.35 -5.35
C ILE A 65 -0.50 -0.59 -5.77
N ALA A 66 -0.77 -1.89 -5.89
CA ALA A 66 0.25 -2.87 -6.29
C ALA A 66 0.75 -2.60 -7.71
N HIS A 67 -0.15 -2.37 -8.66
CA HIS A 67 0.21 -2.01 -10.03
C HIS A 67 1.03 -0.73 -10.07
N TRP A 68 0.57 0.32 -9.38
CA TRP A 68 1.30 1.58 -9.31
C TRP A 68 2.72 1.39 -8.75
N ALA A 69 2.87 0.62 -7.67
CA ALA A 69 4.17 0.36 -7.06
C ALA A 69 5.09 -0.47 -7.96
N ILE A 70 4.57 -1.47 -8.69
CA ILE A 70 5.35 -2.25 -9.65
C ILE A 70 5.84 -1.37 -10.80
N GLU A 71 4.99 -0.48 -11.30
CA GLU A 71 5.35 0.41 -12.41
C GLU A 71 6.34 1.52 -12.00
N ASN A 72 6.18 2.08 -10.79
CA ASN A 72 6.87 3.31 -10.39
C ASN A 72 8.00 3.11 -9.38
N LEU A 73 7.98 2.02 -8.63
CA LEU A 73 8.94 1.73 -7.55
C LEU A 73 9.72 0.44 -7.77
N ARG A 74 9.51 -0.32 -8.85
CA ARG A 74 10.32 -1.53 -9.14
C ARG A 74 11.39 -1.24 -10.19
N ASP A 75 12.58 -1.78 -9.95
CA ASP A 75 13.65 -1.83 -10.94
C ASP A 75 13.34 -2.92 -11.98
N PRO A 76 13.71 -2.76 -13.27
CA PRO A 76 13.58 -3.83 -14.26
C PRO A 76 14.26 -5.15 -13.87
N ARG A 77 15.29 -5.11 -13.02
CA ARG A 77 15.95 -6.31 -12.46
C ARG A 77 15.11 -7.05 -11.42
N GLY A 78 14.07 -6.42 -10.88
CA GLY A 78 13.02 -7.09 -10.14
C GLY A 78 12.86 -6.72 -8.66
N PHE A 79 13.72 -5.85 -8.11
CA PHE A 79 13.65 -5.39 -6.72
C PHE A 79 12.94 -4.03 -6.62
N PHE A 80 12.54 -3.65 -5.41
CA PHE A 80 11.84 -2.39 -5.14
C PHE A 80 12.77 -1.29 -4.61
N TYR A 81 12.62 -0.10 -5.16
CA TYR A 81 13.21 1.12 -4.60
C TYR A 81 12.58 1.46 -3.25
N TYR A 82 13.32 2.17 -2.41
CA TYR A 82 12.81 2.65 -1.14
C TYR A 82 11.65 3.62 -1.30
N GLN A 83 11.92 4.73 -1.98
CA GLN A 83 10.99 5.86 -2.06
C GLN A 83 11.19 6.67 -3.33
N ARG A 84 10.08 7.13 -3.92
CA ARG A 84 10.07 8.22 -4.89
C ARG A 84 9.80 9.53 -4.16
N ARG A 85 10.79 10.43 -4.18
CA ARG A 85 10.70 11.79 -3.61
C ARG A 85 10.38 12.79 -4.72
N ARG A 86 10.17 14.04 -4.34
CA ARG A 86 9.76 15.11 -5.27
C ARG A 86 10.70 15.28 -6.47
N PHE A 87 12.00 15.18 -6.24
CA PHE A 87 13.03 15.48 -7.25
C PHE A 87 13.95 14.30 -7.58
N HIS A 88 13.86 13.20 -6.83
CA HIS A 88 14.73 12.04 -7.03
C HIS A 88 14.08 10.77 -6.46
N THR A 89 14.62 9.62 -6.84
CA THR A 89 14.22 8.32 -6.29
C THR A 89 15.38 7.76 -5.48
N VAL A 90 15.09 7.32 -4.26
CA VAL A 90 16.04 6.57 -3.42
C VAL A 90 15.94 5.11 -3.84
N ARG A 91 16.89 4.67 -4.67
CA ARG A 91 16.87 3.34 -5.32
C ARG A 91 17.47 2.21 -4.49
N ILE A 92 17.76 2.45 -3.21
CA ILE A 92 18.37 1.44 -2.35
C ILE A 92 17.33 0.35 -2.06
N PRO A 93 17.60 -0.94 -2.37
CA PRO A 93 16.72 -2.06 -2.06
C PRO A 93 16.86 -2.46 -0.59
N TYR A 94 16.16 -1.78 0.30
CA TYR A 94 16.19 -2.18 1.70
C TYR A 94 15.42 -3.48 1.89
N MET A 95 16.16 -4.57 2.14
CA MET A 95 15.59 -5.90 2.34
C MET A 95 14.43 -5.91 3.34
N ARG A 96 14.60 -5.25 4.50
CA ARG A 96 13.56 -5.20 5.54
C ARG A 96 12.40 -4.28 5.19
N TRP A 97 12.68 -3.11 4.62
CA TRP A 97 11.68 -2.03 4.52
C TRP A 97 10.92 -2.08 3.19
N SER A 98 11.62 -2.33 2.08
CA SER A 98 11.04 -2.31 0.74
C SER A 98 10.73 -3.71 0.26
N GLU A 99 11.75 -4.57 0.18
CA GLU A 99 11.60 -5.89 -0.46
C GLU A 99 10.64 -6.79 0.32
N ALA A 100 10.88 -6.97 1.62
CA ALA A 100 10.08 -7.87 2.45
C ALA A 100 8.60 -7.44 2.51
N TRP A 101 8.33 -6.13 2.64
CA TRP A 101 6.96 -5.62 2.70
C TRP A 101 6.24 -5.68 1.36
N MET A 102 6.92 -5.37 0.26
CA MET A 102 6.31 -5.51 -1.06
C MET A 102 6.04 -6.98 -1.39
N MET A 103 6.97 -7.88 -1.10
CA MET A 103 6.79 -9.32 -1.29
C MET A 103 5.62 -9.85 -0.44
N TYR A 104 5.58 -9.51 0.85
CA TYR A 104 4.51 -9.91 1.75
C TYR A 104 3.15 -9.35 1.31
N GLY A 105 3.09 -8.06 0.98
CA GLY A 105 1.86 -7.40 0.52
C GLY A 105 1.31 -8.00 -0.77
N ILE A 106 2.17 -8.26 -1.76
CA ILE A 106 1.75 -8.89 -3.02
C ILE A 106 1.25 -10.32 -2.78
N ALA A 107 1.95 -11.11 -1.94
CA ALA A 107 1.50 -12.46 -1.60
C ALA A 107 0.12 -12.45 -0.93
N ARG A 108 -0.10 -11.56 0.06
CA ARG A 108 -1.41 -11.39 0.71
C ARG A 108 -2.49 -10.96 -0.27
N LEU A 109 -2.18 -10.06 -1.21
CA LEU A 109 -3.10 -9.65 -2.27
C LEU A 109 -3.52 -10.82 -3.16
N LEU A 110 -2.56 -11.65 -3.59
CA LEU A 110 -2.84 -12.84 -4.41
C LEU A 110 -3.72 -13.85 -3.66
N GLU A 111 -3.45 -14.10 -2.38
CA GLU A 111 -4.29 -14.95 -1.53
C GLU A 111 -5.69 -14.36 -1.34
N GLY A 112 -5.80 -13.05 -1.16
CA GLY A 112 -7.07 -12.32 -1.03
C GLY A 112 -7.95 -12.43 -2.27
N LYS A 113 -7.35 -12.37 -3.47
CA LYS A 113 -8.06 -12.54 -4.75
C LYS A 113 -8.47 -13.98 -5.05
N SER A 114 -7.72 -14.95 -4.52
CA SER A 114 -7.95 -16.38 -4.80
C SER A 114 -9.09 -16.98 -3.97
N LYS A 115 -9.45 -16.35 -2.85
CA LYS A 115 -10.60 -16.74 -2.02
C LYS A 115 -11.88 -16.20 -2.64
N LYS A 116 -12.57 -17.05 -3.41
CA LYS A 116 -13.98 -16.87 -3.78
C LYS A 116 -14.87 -17.03 -2.55
#